data_AF-A0A8J7E0F6-F1
#
_entry.id   AF-A0A8J7E0F6-F1
#
_cell.length_a   1.000
_cell.length_b   1.000
_cell.length_c   1.000
_cell.angle_alpha   90.00
_cell.angle_beta   90.00
_cell.angle_gamma   90.00
#
_symmetry.space_group_name_H-M   'P 1'
#
loop_
_entity.id
_entity.type
_entity.pdbx_description
1 polymer ?
#
loop_
_entity_poly.entity_id
_entity_poly.type
_entity_poly.pdbx_seq_one_letter_code
_entity_poly.pdbx_strand_id
1 'polypeptide(L)' 'ALALQLSLTEVALNDFFRDAFDEPPLSIAEKRRLFYETYAATISPEDWRKMDREEILKLALPGDEPHLLWGLWNEWKGED' A
#
# COMPACT_ATOMS: atom_id res chain seq x y z
N ALA A 1 3.47 8.75 10.09
CA ALA A 1 4.93 8.90 9.93
C ALA A 1 5.68 7.60 10.21
N LEU A 2 5.54 7.00 11.41
CA LEU A 2 6.29 5.78 11.78
C LEU A 2 5.99 4.56 10.89
N ALA A 3 4.71 4.26 10.62
CA ALA A 3 4.33 3.11 9.78
C ALA A 3 4.94 3.21 8.36
N LEU A 4 4.83 4.37 7.71
CA LEU A 4 5.43 4.62 6.39
C LEU A 4 6.94 4.35 6.38
N GLN A 5 7.63 4.85 7.41
CA GLN A 5 9.08 4.67 7.55
C GLN A 5 9.45 3.20 7.77
N LEU A 6 8.67 2.46 8.56
CA LEU A 6 8.89 1.03 8.79
C LEU A 6 8.74 0.24 7.49
N SER A 7 7.69 0.49 6.73
CA SER A 7 7.43 -0.21 5.46
C SER A 7 8.48 0.07 4.38
N LEU A 8 8.95 1.32 4.28
CA LEU A 8 10.08 1.66 3.40
C LEU A 8 11.37 0.98 3.86
N THR A 9 11.60 0.90 5.18
CA THR A 9 12.76 0.21 5.75
C THR A 9 12.70 -1.28 5.45
N GLU A 10 11.53 -1.90 5.54
CA GLU A 10 11.36 -3.32 5.27
C GLU A 10 11.64 -3.66 3.79
N VAL A 11 11.12 -2.86 2.84
CA VAL A 11 11.43 -3.02 1.42
C VAL A 11 12.94 -2.86 1.17
N ALA A 12 13.57 -1.84 1.76
CA ALA A 12 15.00 -1.59 1.58
C ALA A 12 15.89 -2.70 2.17
N LEU A 13 15.52 -3.22 3.35
CA LEU A 13 16.23 -4.34 3.98
C LEU A 13 16.08 -5.62 3.16
N ASN A 14 14.90 -5.89 2.59
CA ASN A 14 14.69 -7.06 1.76
C ASN A 14 15.59 -7.04 0.52
N ASP A 15 15.64 -5.92 -0.20
CA ASP A 15 16.56 -5.74 -1.33
C ASP A 15 18.03 -5.89 -0.92
N PHE A 16 18.43 -5.28 0.21
CA PHE A 16 19.80 -5.36 0.71
C PHE A 16 20.22 -6.81 1.00
N PHE A 17 19.36 -7.58 1.69
CA PHE A 17 19.68 -8.97 2.00
C PHE A 17 19.70 -9.84 0.76
N ARG A 18 18.77 -9.64 -0.19
CA ARG A 18 18.78 -10.39 -1.46
C ARG A 18 20.08 -10.17 -2.21
N ASP A 19 20.51 -8.92 -2.36
CA ASP A 19 21.79 -8.57 -2.96
C ASP A 19 22.98 -9.21 -2.22
N ALA A 20 22.97 -9.17 -0.88
CA ALA A 20 24.01 -9.79 -0.05
C ALA A 20 24.09 -11.33 -0.16
N PHE A 21 23.03 -11.98 -0.65
CA PHE A 21 22.95 -13.43 -0.87
C PHE A 21 22.99 -13.82 -2.36
N ASP A 22 23.44 -12.92 -3.24
CA ASP A 22 23.46 -13.12 -4.71
C ASP A 22 22.07 -13.44 -5.30
N GLU A 23 20.99 -13.06 -4.62
CA GLU A 23 19.63 -13.14 -5.13
C GLU A 23 19.28 -11.86 -5.91
N PRO A 24 18.51 -11.94 -7.00
CA PRO A 24 18.07 -10.76 -7.70
C PRO A 24 17.21 -9.87 -6.79
N PRO A 25 17.37 -8.53 -6.83
CA PRO A 25 16.53 -7.61 -6.05
C PRO A 25 15.05 -7.79 -6.42
N LEU A 26 14.16 -7.35 -5.53
CA LEU A 26 12.74 -7.44 -5.80
C LEU A 26 12.38 -6.66 -7.07
N SER A 27 11.46 -7.18 -7.86
CA SER A 27 10.83 -6.42 -8.93
C SER A 27 10.01 -5.26 -8.37
N ILE A 28 9.73 -4.24 -9.19
CA ILE A 28 8.88 -3.11 -8.77
C ILE A 28 7.50 -3.58 -8.31
N ALA A 29 6.94 -4.62 -8.92
CA ALA A 29 5.65 -5.19 -8.53
C ALA A 29 5.72 -5.83 -7.13
N GLU A 30 6.78 -6.59 -6.83
CA GLU A 30 7.00 -7.20 -5.53
C GLU A 30 7.26 -6.14 -4.44
N LYS A 31 8.04 -5.10 -4.73
CA LYS A 31 8.24 -3.98 -3.81
C LYS A 31 6.94 -3.26 -3.49
N ARG A 32 6.10 -3.01 -4.50
CA ARG A 32 4.78 -2.40 -4.30
C ARG A 32 3.87 -3.26 -3.43
N ARG A 33 3.87 -4.58 -3.67
CA ARG A 33 3.09 -5.52 -2.86
C ARG A 33 3.56 -5.57 -1.42
N LEU A 34 4.87 -5.71 -1.19
CA LEU A 34 5.46 -5.73 0.15
C LEU A 34 5.18 -4.42 0.89
N PHE A 35 5.32 -3.28 0.21
CA PHE A 35 4.97 -1.98 0.76
C PHE A 35 3.48 -1.89 1.12
N TYR A 36 2.59 -2.42 0.28
CA TYR A 36 1.16 -2.45 0.57
C TYR A 36 0.84 -3.30 1.81
N GLU A 37 1.36 -4.52 1.88
CA GLU A 37 1.13 -5.46 2.98
C GLU A 37 1.65 -4.91 4.33
N THR A 38 2.70 -4.08 4.29
CA THR A 38 3.35 -3.55 5.50
C THR A 38 2.89 -2.14 5.88
N TYR A 39 2.41 -1.32 4.93
CA TYR A 39 1.93 0.05 5.15
C TYR A 39 0.44 0.17 4.93
N ALA A 40 0.00 0.00 3.68
CA ALA A 40 -1.34 0.37 3.24
C ALA A 40 -2.42 -0.50 3.91
N ALA A 41 -2.13 -1.78 4.15
CA ALA A 41 -2.98 -2.69 4.90
C ALA A 41 -3.14 -2.32 6.39
N THR A 42 -2.23 -1.50 6.93
CA THR A 42 -2.29 -1.02 8.33
C THR A 42 -3.12 0.26 8.48
N ILE A 43 -3.49 0.90 7.38
CA ILE A 43 -4.33 2.10 7.37
C ILE A 43 -5.77 1.71 7.68
N SER A 44 -6.37 2.35 8.68
CA SER A 44 -7.76 2.09 9.05
C SER A 44 -8.71 2.52 7.91
N PRO A 45 -9.89 1.90 7.76
CA PRO A 45 -10.88 2.34 6.77
C PRO A 45 -11.26 3.83 6.90
N GLU A 46 -11.23 4.38 8.12
CA GLU A 46 -11.53 5.78 8.41
C GLU A 46 -10.41 6.72 7.97
N ASP A 47 -9.16 6.29 8.07
CA ASP A 47 -8.01 7.07 7.62
C ASP A 47 -7.87 7.01 6.10
N TRP A 48 -8.16 5.86 5.48
CA TRP A 48 -8.29 5.78 4.03
C TRP A 48 -9.26 6.82 3.50
N ARG A 49 -10.46 6.95 4.07
CA ARG A 49 -11.46 7.97 3.66
C ARG A 49 -10.98 9.42 3.78
N LYS A 50 -9.96 9.70 4.59
CA LYS A 50 -9.39 11.05 4.77
C LYS A 50 -8.26 11.35 3.79
N MET A 51 -7.72 10.34 3.11
CA MET A 51 -6.65 10.52 2.11
C MET A 51 -7.21 11.14 0.83
N ASP A 52 -6.34 11.68 -0.02
CA ASP A 52 -6.80 12.11 -1.34
C ASP A 52 -6.88 10.92 -2.32
N ARG A 53 -7.66 11.09 -3.39
CA ARG A 53 -7.84 10.05 -4.41
C ARG A 53 -6.53 9.66 -5.10
N GLU A 54 -5.60 10.59 -5.27
CA GLU A 54 -4.33 10.31 -5.94
C GLU A 54 -3.37 9.50 -5.05
N GLU A 55 -3.35 9.76 -3.75
CA GLU A 55 -2.61 9.01 -2.74
C GLU A 55 -3.12 7.58 -2.66
N ILE A 56 -4.44 7.38 -2.69
CA ILE A 56 -5.06 6.05 -2.78
C ILE A 56 -4.61 5.30 -4.02
N LEU A 57 -4.68 5.92 -5.20
CA LEU A 57 -4.33 5.25 -6.46
C LEU A 57 -2.84 4.90 -6.54
N LYS A 58 -1.98 5.65 -5.83
CA LYS A 58 -0.56 5.33 -5.68
C LYS A 58 -0.33 4.11 -4.77
N LEU A 59 -1.25 3.87 -3.83
CA LEU A 59 -1.13 2.82 -2.82
C LEU A 59 -1.88 1.54 -3.20
N ALA A 60 -3.06 1.63 -3.78
CA ALA A 60 -3.95 0.50 -4.06
C ALA A 60 -3.30 -0.56 -4.98
N LEU A 61 -3.57 -1.83 -4.69
CA LEU A 61 -3.22 -2.95 -5.56
C LEU A 61 -4.35 -3.23 -6.56
N PRO A 62 -4.04 -3.85 -7.72
CA PRO A 62 -5.07 -4.32 -8.64
C PRO A 62 -6.06 -5.24 -7.93
N GLY A 63 -7.35 -4.89 -7.93
CA GLY A 63 -8.41 -5.64 -7.24
C GLY A 63 -8.89 -5.05 -5.92
N ASP A 64 -8.21 -4.05 -5.36
CA ASP A 64 -8.73 -3.20 -4.28
C ASP A 64 -9.80 -2.21 -4.80
N GLU A 65 -10.05 -2.23 -6.10
CA GLU A 65 -10.76 -1.22 -6.87
C GLU A 65 -12.26 -1.44 -7.18
N PRO A 66 -13.02 -2.43 -6.66
CA PRO A 66 -14.47 -2.47 -6.93
C PRO A 66 -15.16 -1.18 -6.48
N HIS A 67 -14.69 -0.58 -5.40
CA HIS A 67 -15.17 0.69 -4.85
C HIS A 67 -14.43 1.93 -5.39
N LEU A 68 -13.26 1.76 -6.01
CA LEU A 68 -12.44 2.86 -6.55
C LEU A 68 -12.81 3.24 -8.00
N LEU A 69 -13.33 2.28 -8.78
CA LEU A 69 -13.77 2.48 -10.17
C LEU A 69 -15.00 3.41 -10.29
N TRP A 70 -15.81 3.53 -9.22
CA TRP A 70 -17.13 4.17 -9.29
C TRP A 70 -17.18 5.55 -8.61
N GLY A 71 -16.05 6.07 -8.13
CA GLY A 71 -15.98 7.42 -7.57
C GLY A 71 -16.71 7.63 -6.24
N LEU A 72 -17.16 6.56 -5.58
CA LEU A 72 -17.87 6.58 -4.28
C LEU A 72 -16.90 6.78 -3.10
N TRP A 73 -15.94 7.67 -3.27
CA TRP A 73 -14.83 7.97 -2.35
C TRP A 73 -15.31 8.36 -0.93
N ASN A 74 -16.51 8.95 -0.83
CA ASN A 74 -17.04 9.54 0.41
C ASN A 74 -18.47 9.13 0.77
N GLU A 75 -19.08 8.18 0.03
CA GLU A 75 -20.52 7.90 0.14
C GLU A 75 -20.88 6.57 0.80
N TRP A 76 -19.93 5.89 1.46
CA TRP A 76 -20.35 4.83 2.38
C TRP A 76 -20.87 5.44 3.69
N LYS A 77 -22.10 5.98 3.63
CA LYS A 77 -22.98 5.97 4.79
C LYS A 77 -23.35 4.52 5.01
N GLY A 78 -22.90 3.97 6.12
CA GLY A 78 -23.22 2.60 6.51
C GLY A 78 -24.71 2.35 6.32
N GLU A 79 -25.03 1.24 5.66
CA GLU A 79 -26.39 0.73 5.68
C GLU A 79 -26.68 0.20 7.10
N ASP A 80 -27.85 0.60 7.58
CA ASP A 80 -28.55 0.09 8.76
C ASP A 80 -28.73 -1.43 8.75
#